data_AF-A0A097F8E0-F1
#
_entry.id   AF-A0A097F8E0-F1
#
_cell.length_a   1.000
_cell.length_b   1.000
_cell.length_c   1.000
_cell.angle_alpha   90.00
_cell.angle_beta   90.00
_cell.angle_gamma   90.00
#
_symmetry.space_group_name_H-M   'P 1'
#
loop_
_entity.id
_entity.type
_entity.pdbx_description
1 polymer ?
#
loop_
_entity_poly.entity_id
_entity_poly.type
_entity_poly.pdbx_seq_one_letter_code
_entity_poly.pdbx_strand_id
1 'polypeptide(L)'
;SYNAGMLTALSNRIGDVALLLAIAWMLNFGSFNYIFYLEFGKNLGELQVVGALVVLAAMTKSAQIPFSAWLPAAMAAPTPVSALVHSSTLVTAGVYLLIRFSPLIEGSYVSMFLFLMAGLTMFMAGLGANFEFDLKKIIALSTLSQLGLMMSILAMGFYKLAYFHLLTHALF
;
A
#
# COMPACT_ATOMS: atom_id res chain seq x y z
N SER A 1 -13.63 -6.81 20.03
CA SER A 1 -12.87 -5.55 19.82
C SER A 1 -11.37 -5.78 19.91
N TYR A 2 -10.84 -6.37 21.00
CA TYR A 2 -9.39 -6.57 21.18
C TYR A 2 -8.69 -7.37 20.07
N ASN A 3 -9.29 -8.47 19.59
CA ASN A 3 -8.69 -9.29 18.53
C ASN A 3 -8.50 -8.52 17.21
N ALA A 4 -9.43 -7.63 16.86
CA ALA A 4 -9.32 -6.80 15.65
C ALA A 4 -8.17 -5.80 15.76
N GLY A 5 -8.03 -5.14 16.93
CA GLY A 5 -6.89 -4.26 17.21
C GLY A 5 -5.55 -4.98 17.12
N MET A 6 -5.45 -6.19 17.71
CA MET A 6 -4.22 -6.99 17.64
C MET A 6 -3.85 -7.39 16.21
N LEU A 7 -4.84 -7.78 15.39
CA LEU A 7 -4.62 -8.13 13.98
C LEU A 7 -4.09 -6.92 13.19
N THR A 8 -4.66 -5.73 13.40
CA THR A 8 -4.18 -4.49 12.75
C THR A 8 -2.76 -4.10 13.19
N ALA A 9 -2.43 -4.28 14.48
CA ALA A 9 -1.10 -3.96 14.98
C ALA A 9 -0.05 -4.92 14.41
N LEU A 10 -0.31 -6.23 14.47
CA LEU A 10 0.65 -7.25 14.03
C LEU A 10 0.88 -7.20 12.51
N SER A 11 -0.18 -7.04 11.71
CA SER A 11 -0.05 -6.93 10.25
C SER A 11 0.78 -5.71 9.83
N ASN A 12 0.56 -4.57 10.47
CA ASN A 12 1.32 -3.35 10.18
C ASN A 12 2.79 -3.42 10.64
N ARG A 13 3.09 -4.18 11.70
CA ARG A 13 4.47 -4.36 12.19
C ARG A 13 5.37 -5.07 11.18
N ILE A 14 4.81 -5.98 10.38
CA ILE A 14 5.56 -6.64 9.30
C ILE A 14 6.07 -5.60 8.29
N GLY A 15 5.23 -4.63 7.93
CA GLY A 15 5.61 -3.53 7.05
C GLY A 15 6.65 -2.60 7.65
N ASP A 16 6.52 -2.27 8.94
CA ASP A 16 7.47 -1.41 9.64
C ASP A 16 8.88 -2.05 9.66
N VAL A 17 8.97 -3.37 9.89
CA VAL A 17 10.24 -4.11 9.85
C VAL A 17 10.84 -4.08 8.44
N ALA A 18 10.03 -4.26 7.40
CA ALA A 18 10.48 -4.19 6.02
C ALA A 18 11.03 -2.80 5.65
N LEU A 19 10.38 -1.74 6.12
CA LEU A 19 10.84 -0.37 5.95
C LEU A 19 12.18 -0.12 6.65
N LEU A 20 12.35 -0.60 7.89
CA LEU A 20 13.61 -0.47 8.63
C LEU A 20 14.75 -1.23 7.93
N LEU A 21 14.47 -2.42 7.39
CA LEU A 21 15.44 -3.17 6.59
C LEU A 21 15.81 -2.42 5.30
N ALA A 22 14.84 -1.80 4.62
CA ALA A 22 15.11 -1.00 3.43
C ALA A 22 16.01 0.22 3.75
N ILE A 23 15.77 0.90 4.86
CA ILE A 23 16.62 2.02 5.33
C ILE A 23 18.02 1.53 5.65
N ALA A 24 18.15 0.43 6.38
CA ALA A 24 19.44 -0.15 6.73
C ALA A 24 20.24 -0.55 5.46
N TRP A 25 19.58 -1.12 4.46
CA TRP A 25 20.22 -1.52 3.21
C TRP A 25 20.65 -0.31 2.36
N MET A 26 19.87 0.78 2.37
CA MET A 26 20.22 2.02 1.68
C MET A 26 21.50 2.68 2.23
N LEU A 27 21.86 2.44 3.50
CA LEU A 27 23.10 2.96 4.08
C LEU A 27 24.36 2.42 3.37
N ASN A 28 24.29 1.29 2.68
CA ASN A 28 25.39 0.76 1.87
C ASN A 28 25.81 1.72 0.75
N PHE A 29 24.90 2.57 0.27
CA PHE A 29 25.19 3.60 -0.75
C PHE A 29 25.77 4.90 -0.17
N GLY A 30 26.00 4.94 1.15
CA GLY A 30 26.63 6.06 1.87
C GLY A 30 25.67 7.11 2.40
N SER A 31 24.42 7.17 1.94
CA SER A 31 23.40 8.05 2.52
C SER A 31 21.97 7.56 2.24
N PHE A 32 21.00 8.05 3.01
CA PHE A 32 19.58 7.81 2.77
C PHE A 32 18.95 8.78 1.74
N ASN A 33 19.76 9.58 1.04
CA ASN A 33 19.24 10.53 0.05
C ASN A 33 18.75 9.81 -1.21
N TYR A 34 17.56 9.21 -1.12
CA TYR A 34 16.99 8.35 -2.16
C TYR A 34 16.91 9.04 -3.52
N ILE A 35 16.67 10.36 -3.56
CA ILE A 35 16.52 11.16 -4.79
C ILE A 35 17.67 10.92 -5.77
N PHE A 36 18.92 10.81 -5.28
CA PHE A 36 20.09 10.63 -6.14
C PHE A 36 20.29 9.18 -6.60
N TYR A 37 19.84 8.20 -5.81
CA TYR A 37 20.12 6.79 -6.09
C TYR A 37 19.04 6.10 -6.94
N LEU A 38 17.79 6.61 -6.93
CA LEU A 38 16.68 5.96 -7.62
C LEU A 38 16.85 5.91 -9.15
N GLU A 39 17.43 6.92 -9.77
CA GLU A 39 17.61 6.96 -11.23
C GLU A 39 18.81 6.13 -11.69
N PHE A 40 19.93 6.22 -10.97
CA PHE A 40 21.16 5.50 -11.30
C PHE A 40 21.06 3.99 -11.01
N GLY A 41 20.25 3.61 -10.02
CA GLY A 41 20.26 2.29 -9.44
C GLY A 41 19.26 1.28 -9.99
N LYS A 42 18.49 1.59 -11.05
CA LYS A 42 17.46 0.68 -11.57
C LYS A 42 17.99 -0.73 -11.91
N ASN A 43 19.24 -0.80 -12.36
CA ASN A 43 19.89 -2.05 -12.77
C ASN A 43 20.73 -2.72 -11.67
N LEU A 44 20.90 -2.06 -10.51
CA LEU A 44 21.65 -2.62 -9.40
C LEU A 44 20.74 -3.57 -8.61
N GLY A 45 21.12 -4.85 -8.54
CA GLY A 45 20.35 -5.86 -7.81
C GLY A 45 20.09 -5.49 -6.35
N GLU A 46 21.04 -4.80 -5.70
CA GLU A 46 20.88 -4.30 -4.33
C GLU A 46 19.73 -3.29 -4.18
N LEU A 47 19.56 -2.38 -5.15
CA LEU A 47 18.45 -1.41 -5.14
C LEU A 47 17.13 -2.07 -5.52
N GLN A 48 17.14 -3.12 -6.32
CA GLN A 48 15.94 -3.94 -6.56
C GLN A 48 15.47 -4.64 -5.29
N VAL A 49 16.38 -5.12 -4.44
CA VAL A 49 16.04 -5.68 -3.11
C VAL A 49 15.40 -4.60 -2.22
N VAL A 50 15.96 -3.39 -2.19
CA VAL A 50 15.33 -2.25 -1.49
C VAL A 50 13.92 -1.97 -2.04
N GLY A 51 13.75 -2.01 -3.35
CA GLY A 51 12.43 -1.88 -4.00
C GLY A 51 11.43 -2.93 -3.57
N ALA A 52 11.85 -4.19 -3.47
CA ALA A 52 11.01 -5.28 -3.00
C ALA A 52 10.59 -5.08 -1.54
N LEU A 53 11.50 -4.66 -0.66
CA LEU A 53 11.20 -4.37 0.75
C LEU A 53 10.23 -3.17 0.89
N VAL A 54 10.44 -2.12 0.09
CA VAL A 54 9.56 -0.96 0.00
C VAL A 54 8.16 -1.36 -0.47
N VAL A 55 8.05 -2.21 -1.48
CA VAL A 55 6.77 -2.74 -1.96
C VAL A 55 6.07 -3.57 -0.90
N LEU A 56 6.80 -4.40 -0.14
CA LEU A 56 6.23 -5.14 0.97
C LEU A 56 5.70 -4.23 2.09
N ALA A 57 6.47 -3.19 2.46
CA ALA A 57 6.01 -2.19 3.42
C ALA A 57 4.74 -1.46 2.93
N ALA A 58 4.70 -1.09 1.65
CA ALA A 58 3.54 -0.44 1.07
C ALA A 58 2.31 -1.35 1.04
N MET A 59 2.44 -2.61 0.62
CA MET A 59 1.32 -3.57 0.56
C MET A 59 0.67 -3.83 1.92
N THR A 60 1.46 -3.89 2.99
CA THR A 60 0.92 -4.06 4.35
C THR A 60 0.09 -2.84 4.78
N LYS A 61 0.61 -1.62 4.57
CA LYS A 61 -0.09 -0.37 4.91
C LYS A 61 -1.28 -0.10 4.02
N SER A 62 -1.26 -0.49 2.74
CA SER A 62 -2.37 -0.30 1.81
C SER A 62 -3.35 -1.49 1.73
N ALA A 63 -3.26 -2.42 2.69
CA ALA A 63 -4.14 -3.59 2.83
C ALA A 63 -4.28 -4.42 1.53
N GLN A 64 -3.20 -4.58 0.77
CA GLN A 64 -3.21 -5.46 -0.40
C GLN A 64 -3.12 -6.92 0.05
N ILE A 65 -3.64 -7.86 -0.74
CA ILE A 65 -3.48 -9.30 -0.51
C ILE A 65 -1.97 -9.56 -0.42
N PRO A 66 -1.49 -10.32 0.59
CA PRO A 66 -2.25 -11.14 1.56
C PRO A 66 -2.72 -10.38 2.83
N PHE A 67 -2.35 -9.12 3.00
CA PHE A 67 -2.63 -8.31 4.19
C PHE A 67 -3.99 -7.59 4.16
N SER A 68 -4.95 -7.98 3.32
CA SER A 68 -6.23 -7.28 3.18
C SER A 68 -7.16 -7.44 4.39
N ALA A 69 -6.98 -8.49 5.18
CA ALA A 69 -7.90 -8.86 6.27
C ALA A 69 -8.02 -7.82 7.40
N TRP A 70 -6.98 -6.99 7.62
CA TRP A 70 -6.99 -6.05 8.75
C TRP A 70 -7.91 -4.86 8.55
N LEU A 71 -8.15 -4.44 7.31
CA LEU A 71 -8.91 -3.24 7.01
C LEU A 71 -10.42 -3.43 7.28
N PRO A 72 -11.09 -4.52 6.83
CA PRO A 72 -12.48 -4.78 7.21
C PRO A 72 -12.65 -5.06 8.71
N ALA A 73 -11.67 -5.68 9.35
CA ALA A 73 -11.69 -5.96 10.79
C ALA A 73 -11.60 -4.68 11.64
N ALA A 74 -10.90 -3.65 11.16
CA ALA A 74 -10.73 -2.37 11.86
C ALA A 74 -12.04 -1.57 12.00
N MET A 75 -13.07 -1.87 11.20
CA MET A 75 -14.40 -1.21 11.26
C MET A 75 -15.21 -1.54 12.53
N ALA A 76 -14.66 -2.35 13.44
CA ALA A 76 -15.17 -2.47 14.80
C ALA A 76 -14.98 -1.18 15.65
N ALA A 77 -14.17 -0.23 15.17
CA ALA A 77 -13.91 1.05 15.82
C ALA A 77 -15.02 2.10 15.61
N PRO A 78 -15.13 3.13 16.48
CA PRO A 78 -16.11 4.20 16.35
C PRO A 78 -15.92 5.03 15.06
N THR A 79 -17.04 5.56 14.55
CA THR A 79 -17.16 6.24 13.24
C THR A 79 -16.19 7.42 12.97
N PRO A 80 -15.82 8.28 13.93
CA PRO A 80 -14.83 9.32 13.66
C PRO A 80 -13.40 8.75 13.47
N VAL A 81 -13.06 7.66 14.15
CA VAL A 81 -11.75 7.02 14.03
C VAL A 81 -11.65 6.26 12.72
N SER A 82 -12.74 5.60 12.30
CA SER A 82 -12.77 4.93 11.00
C SER A 82 -12.68 5.93 9.84
N ALA A 83 -13.34 7.09 9.92
CA ALA A 83 -13.21 8.11 8.88
C ALA A 83 -11.75 8.56 8.70
N LEU A 84 -11.03 8.82 9.79
CA LEU A 84 -9.65 9.33 9.74
C LEU A 84 -8.63 8.27 9.30
N VAL A 85 -8.79 7.03 9.77
CA VAL A 85 -7.87 5.93 9.45
C VAL A 85 -8.10 5.40 8.03
N HIS A 86 -9.34 5.34 7.57
CA HIS A 86 -9.70 4.71 6.30
C HIS A 86 -9.70 5.64 5.09
N SER A 87 -9.87 6.96 5.25
CA SER A 87 -9.88 7.88 4.11
C SER A 87 -8.53 8.54 3.84
N SER A 88 -7.80 8.95 4.88
CA SER A 88 -6.82 10.04 4.71
C SER A 88 -5.40 9.76 5.18
N THR A 89 -5.15 8.80 6.09
CA THR A 89 -3.83 8.75 6.76
C THR A 89 -3.08 7.42 6.64
N LEU A 90 -3.65 6.30 7.09
CA LEU A 90 -2.87 5.06 7.19
C LEU A 90 -2.74 4.36 5.84
N VAL A 91 -3.84 4.25 5.11
CA VAL A 91 -3.90 3.44 3.89
C VAL A 91 -3.30 4.16 2.68
N THR A 92 -3.40 5.49 2.65
CA THR A 92 -2.79 6.37 1.65
C THR A 92 -1.27 6.50 1.81
N ALA A 93 -0.73 6.30 3.02
CA ALA A 93 0.71 6.37 3.27
C ALA A 93 1.49 5.30 2.48
N GLY A 94 0.93 4.09 2.31
CA GLY A 94 1.54 3.05 1.49
C GLY A 94 1.62 3.43 0.01
N VAL A 95 0.54 4.00 -0.54
CA VAL A 95 0.47 4.49 -1.92
C VAL A 95 1.46 5.65 -2.13
N TYR A 96 1.49 6.60 -1.20
CA TYR A 96 2.41 7.74 -1.26
C TYR A 96 3.89 7.33 -1.22
N LEU A 97 4.23 6.34 -0.40
CA LEU A 97 5.58 5.80 -0.36
C LEU A 97 5.99 5.26 -1.74
N LEU A 98 5.13 4.50 -2.41
CA LEU A 98 5.40 3.99 -3.75
C LEU A 98 5.45 5.08 -4.82
N ILE A 99 4.68 6.16 -4.69
CA ILE A 99 4.80 7.32 -5.57
C ILE A 99 6.22 7.91 -5.49
N ARG A 100 6.82 7.96 -4.29
CA ARG A 100 8.19 8.47 -4.11
C ARG A 100 9.27 7.54 -4.66
N PHE A 101 9.05 6.23 -4.56
CA PHE A 101 9.97 5.20 -5.09
C PHE A 101 9.61 4.74 -6.52
N SER A 102 8.72 5.45 -7.21
CA SER A 102 8.23 5.05 -8.54
C SER A 102 9.32 4.82 -9.58
N PRO A 103 10.42 5.61 -9.67
CA PRO A 103 11.44 5.39 -10.68
C PRO A 103 12.13 4.03 -10.54
N LEU A 104 12.23 3.50 -9.32
CA LEU A 104 12.89 2.23 -9.02
C LEU A 104 11.98 1.03 -9.25
N ILE A 105 10.67 1.22 -9.15
CA ILE A 105 9.67 0.15 -9.33
C ILE A 105 9.32 0.00 -10.81
N GLU A 106 9.25 1.09 -11.57
CA GLU A 106 8.88 1.10 -12.97
C GLU A 106 9.70 0.11 -13.80
N GLY A 107 9.01 -0.83 -14.47
CA GLY A 107 9.64 -1.84 -15.34
C GLY A 107 10.33 -3.00 -14.62
N SER A 108 10.29 -3.06 -13.29
CA SER A 108 10.87 -4.16 -12.51
C SER A 108 9.94 -5.37 -12.39
N TYR A 109 10.48 -6.56 -12.10
CA TYR A 109 9.65 -7.73 -11.79
C TYR A 109 8.72 -7.51 -10.58
N VAL A 110 9.14 -6.64 -9.65
CA VAL A 110 8.35 -6.29 -8.47
C VAL A 110 7.09 -5.51 -8.86
N SER A 111 7.15 -4.67 -9.90
CA SER A 111 5.94 -3.97 -10.38
C SER A 111 4.93 -4.94 -10.98
N MET A 112 5.39 -5.95 -11.74
CA MET A 112 4.49 -6.98 -12.28
C MET A 112 3.82 -7.78 -11.16
N PHE A 113 4.56 -8.13 -10.11
CA PHE A 113 4.00 -8.77 -8.93
C PHE A 113 2.95 -7.88 -8.24
N LEU A 114 3.27 -6.60 -8.03
CA LEU A 114 2.36 -5.64 -7.42
C LEU A 114 1.10 -5.44 -8.26
N PHE A 115 1.22 -5.41 -9.60
CA PHE A 115 0.08 -5.32 -10.51
C PHE A 115 -0.88 -6.49 -10.32
N LEU A 116 -0.37 -7.72 -10.27
CA LEU A 116 -1.18 -8.91 -10.06
C LEU A 116 -1.90 -8.87 -8.71
N MET A 117 -1.17 -8.59 -7.63
CA MET A 117 -1.75 -8.55 -6.28
C MET A 117 -2.79 -7.43 -6.14
N ALA A 118 -2.54 -6.28 -6.74
CA ALA A 118 -3.46 -5.14 -6.75
C ALA A 118 -4.72 -5.39 -7.62
N GLY A 119 -4.59 -6.15 -8.70
CA GLY A 119 -5.74 -6.59 -9.49
C GLY A 119 -6.62 -7.56 -8.71
N LEU A 120 -6.00 -8.52 -8.01
CA LEU A 120 -6.71 -9.48 -7.17
C LEU A 120 -7.41 -8.82 -5.98
N THR A 121 -6.80 -7.81 -5.35
CA THR A 121 -7.43 -7.07 -4.24
C THR A 121 -8.65 -6.29 -4.68
N MET A 122 -8.54 -5.60 -5.81
CA MET A 122 -9.66 -4.87 -6.40
C MET A 122 -10.84 -5.81 -6.66
N PHE A 123 -10.57 -6.96 -7.28
CA PHE A 123 -11.59 -7.95 -7.59
C PHE A 123 -12.22 -8.55 -6.33
N MET A 124 -11.40 -8.96 -5.35
CA MET A 124 -11.85 -9.54 -4.09
C MET A 124 -12.72 -8.56 -3.30
N ALA A 125 -12.30 -7.29 -3.18
CA ALA A 125 -13.09 -6.27 -2.51
C ALA A 125 -14.39 -5.95 -3.23
N GLY A 126 -14.36 -5.86 -4.56
CA GLY A 126 -15.54 -5.59 -5.38
C GLY A 126 -16.60 -6.68 -5.22
N LEU A 127 -16.19 -7.96 -5.26
CA LEU A 127 -17.11 -9.07 -5.01
C LEU A 127 -17.60 -9.10 -3.56
N GLY A 128 -16.70 -8.92 -2.59
CA GLY A 128 -17.04 -8.96 -1.17
C GLY A 128 -18.04 -7.89 -0.77
N ALA A 129 -17.94 -6.68 -1.33
CA ALA A 129 -18.85 -5.57 -1.02
C ALA A 129 -20.31 -5.87 -1.41
N ASN A 130 -20.54 -6.69 -2.44
CA ASN A 130 -21.90 -7.04 -2.90
C ASN A 130 -22.61 -8.02 -1.96
N PHE A 131 -21.87 -8.77 -1.15
CA PHE A 131 -22.42 -9.78 -0.22
C PHE A 131 -22.45 -9.30 1.24
N GLU A 132 -21.94 -8.11 1.53
CA GLU A 132 -21.97 -7.54 2.88
C GLU A 132 -23.25 -6.74 3.13
N PHE A 133 -23.82 -6.90 4.33
CA PHE A 133 -25.03 -6.19 4.74
C PHE A 133 -24.73 -4.95 5.60
N ASP A 134 -23.53 -4.87 6.19
CA ASP A 134 -23.11 -3.76 7.04
C ASP A 134 -22.54 -2.59 6.21
N LEU A 135 -23.20 -1.43 6.25
CA LEU A 135 -22.76 -0.23 5.52
C LEU A 135 -21.29 0.14 5.76
N LYS A 136 -20.80 0.01 7.00
CA LYS A 136 -19.39 0.31 7.34
C LYS A 136 -18.40 -0.62 6.63
N LYS A 137 -18.74 -1.91 6.49
CA LYS A 137 -17.90 -2.88 5.80
C LYS A 137 -17.97 -2.70 4.30
N ILE A 138 -19.13 -2.33 3.75
CA ILE A 138 -19.25 -1.97 2.33
C ILE A 138 -18.32 -0.80 2.01
N ILE A 139 -18.32 0.25 2.84
CA ILE A 139 -17.41 1.39 2.67
C ILE A 139 -15.95 0.92 2.78
N ALA A 140 -15.60 0.11 3.78
CA ALA A 140 -14.26 -0.45 3.92
C ALA A 140 -13.80 -1.20 2.66
N LEU A 141 -14.64 -2.08 2.12
CA LEU A 141 -14.34 -2.85 0.92
C LEU A 141 -14.26 -1.96 -0.32
N SER A 142 -15.10 -0.93 -0.43
CA SER A 142 -14.99 0.05 -1.50
C SER A 142 -13.68 0.87 -1.43
N THR A 143 -13.21 1.24 -0.24
CA THR A 143 -11.87 1.87 -0.11
C THR A 143 -10.76 0.89 -0.52
N LEU A 144 -10.88 -0.39 -0.16
CA LEU A 144 -9.89 -1.41 -0.52
C LEU A 144 -9.82 -1.65 -2.04
N SER A 145 -10.95 -1.61 -2.73
CA SER A 145 -10.96 -1.72 -4.20
C SER A 145 -10.35 -0.49 -4.88
N GLN A 146 -10.63 0.72 -4.36
CA GLN A 146 -10.03 1.96 -4.85
C GLN A 146 -8.51 2.01 -4.62
N LEU A 147 -8.04 1.50 -3.49
CA LEU A 147 -6.61 1.36 -3.22
C LEU A 147 -5.96 0.33 -4.14
N GLY A 148 -6.61 -0.81 -4.39
CA GLY A 148 -6.17 -1.76 -5.42
C GLY A 148 -6.05 -1.10 -6.81
N LEU A 149 -6.95 -0.17 -7.14
CA LEU A 149 -6.88 0.63 -8.36
C LEU A 149 -5.66 1.57 -8.37
N MET A 150 -5.43 2.33 -7.30
CA MET A 150 -4.25 3.19 -7.19
C MET A 150 -2.94 2.41 -7.30
N MET A 151 -2.87 1.24 -6.67
CA MET A 151 -1.69 0.38 -6.68
C MET A 151 -1.46 -0.22 -8.06
N SER A 152 -2.51 -0.63 -8.79
CA SER A 152 -2.36 -1.13 -10.15
C SER A 152 -1.89 -0.06 -11.14
N ILE A 153 -2.37 1.19 -11.01
CA ILE A 153 -1.86 2.33 -11.79
C ILE A 153 -0.37 2.58 -11.52
N LEU A 154 0.05 2.52 -10.24
CA LEU A 154 1.46 2.67 -9.86
C LEU A 154 2.32 1.57 -10.47
N ALA A 155 1.82 0.32 -10.48
CA ALA A 155 2.50 -0.81 -11.07
C ALA A 155 2.77 -0.63 -12.57
N MET A 156 1.85 0.04 -13.28
CA MET A 156 1.99 0.40 -14.69
C MET A 156 2.95 1.59 -14.94
N GLY A 157 3.46 2.25 -13.89
CA GLY A 157 4.37 3.39 -13.98
C GLY A 157 3.70 4.78 -14.01
N PHE A 158 2.37 4.85 -14.01
CA PHE A 158 1.63 6.12 -14.09
C PHE A 158 1.46 6.82 -12.72
N TYR A 159 2.57 7.14 -12.05
CA TYR A 159 2.54 7.70 -10.69
C TYR A 159 1.76 9.02 -10.56
N LYS A 160 1.75 9.88 -11.59
CA LYS A 160 0.97 11.14 -11.59
C LYS A 160 -0.54 10.87 -11.54
N LEU A 161 -1.00 9.85 -12.27
CA LEU A 161 -2.41 9.49 -12.33
C LEU A 161 -2.85 8.84 -11.01
N ALA A 162 -1.99 7.99 -10.43
CA ALA A 162 -2.22 7.44 -9.09
C ALA A 162 -2.30 8.54 -8.02
N TYR A 163 -1.42 9.55 -8.09
CA TYR A 163 -1.46 10.68 -7.16
C TYR A 163 -2.74 11.52 -7.32
N PHE A 164 -3.17 11.79 -8.55
CA PHE A 164 -4.42 12.47 -8.81
C PHE A 164 -5.61 11.68 -8.24
N HIS A 165 -5.68 10.37 -8.50
CA HIS A 165 -6.74 9.50 -7.99
C HIS A 165 -6.75 9.46 -6.45
N LEU A 166 -5.57 9.46 -5.81
CA LEU A 166 -5.44 9.53 -4.36
C LEU A 166 -6.04 10.83 -3.80
N LEU A 167 -5.77 11.98 -4.43
CA LEU A 167 -6.35 13.25 -4.00
C LEU A 167 -7.87 13.27 -4.15
N THR A 168 -8.40 12.74 -5.25
CA THR A 168 -9.86 12.68 -5.44
C THR A 168 -10.52 11.74 -4.44
N HIS A 169 -9.93 10.57 -4.19
CA HIS A 169 -10.45 9.62 -3.19
C HIS A 169 -10.35 10.14 -1.75
N ALA A 170 -9.39 11.01 -1.44
CA ALA A 170 -9.34 11.62 -0.10
C ALA A 170 -10.50 12.61 0.13
N LEU A 171 -11.11 13.13 -0.94
CA LEU A 171 -12.20 14.10 -0.88
C LEU A 171 -13.60 13.46 -0.92
N PHE A 172 -13.73 12.27 -1.52
CA PHE A 172 -15.01 11.57 -1.76
C PHE A 172 -15.02 10.19 -1.10
#